data_AF-A0A3E1IPC7-F1
#
_entry.id   AF-A0A3E1IPC7-F1
#
_cell.length_a   1.000
_cell.length_b   1.000
_cell.length_c   1.000
_cell.angle_alpha   90.00
_cell.angle_beta   90.00
_cell.angle_gamma   90.00
#
_symmetry.space_group_name_H-M   'P 1'
#
loop_
_entity.id
_entity.type
_entity.pdbx_description
1 polymer ?
#
loop_
_entity_poly.entity_id
_entity_poly.type
_entity_poly.pdbx_seq_one_letter_code
_entity_poly.pdbx_strand_id
1 'polypeptide(L)'
;MAAKYDDVQELLRKKADINARLSLLAYDGTPEIKNRGDGKYLYTRKRVSGKLTSTYVGVYSDDLYNLLLRNASESRQLRKELRAVVRQLANAGYSNSELSADLVNNIAFARANLKANIYDQAVLEGVATTFPQTEEIIDNGKVFGVSASDVQKILNLKHAWEFILDEDVVLSRSDYYMLSHIAKLVNEGFFLDGGHIRGVPVAIGGSTYIPPIPNEIDVKEKIRNIVECEKDSENVEGRVGRKEPIDIAIELCVYCMKSQIFLDGNKRASVIFANHYLISHGRGLLVIPENKVPEFKRLLVEYYEGEDLQVIASFMREYCWRH
;
A
#
# COMPACT_ATOMS: atom_id res chain seq x y z
N MET A 1 2.33 7.54 30.05
CA MET A 1 2.51 6.29 29.27
C MET A 1 2.07 6.43 27.81
N ALA A 2 1.00 7.19 27.49
CA ALA A 2 0.56 7.44 26.11
C ALA A 2 1.62 8.10 25.20
N ALA A 3 2.30 9.18 25.66
CA ALA A 3 3.32 9.86 24.85
C ALA A 3 4.47 8.94 24.39
N LYS A 4 4.90 8.00 25.24
CA LYS A 4 5.94 7.02 24.90
C LYS A 4 5.46 5.96 23.89
N TYR A 5 4.15 5.69 23.85
CA TYR A 5 3.53 4.72 22.92
C TYR A 5 3.33 5.36 21.54
N ASP A 6 2.86 6.60 21.50
CA ASP A 6 2.70 7.37 20.26
C ASP A 6 4.05 7.61 19.57
N ASP A 7 5.09 7.92 20.35
CA ASP A 7 6.48 8.03 19.86
C ASP A 7 6.98 6.71 19.24
N VAL A 8 6.65 5.56 19.84
CA VAL A 8 7.04 4.24 19.31
C VAL A 8 6.28 3.94 18.02
N GLN A 9 4.97 4.15 17.97
CA GLN A 9 4.16 3.96 16.75
C GLN A 9 4.68 4.81 15.58
N GLU A 10 5.05 6.07 15.85
CA GLU A 10 5.64 6.93 14.82
C GLU A 10 6.99 6.39 14.33
N LEU A 11 7.84 5.90 15.23
CA LEU A 11 9.12 5.28 14.87
C LEU A 11 8.94 4.00 14.06
N LEU A 12 7.95 3.16 14.38
CA LEU A 12 7.63 1.93 13.63
C LEU A 12 7.14 2.26 12.22
N ARG A 13 6.23 3.23 12.08
CA ARG A 13 5.80 3.74 10.77
C ARG A 13 6.97 4.27 9.96
N LYS A 14 7.86 5.06 10.59
CA LYS A 14 9.06 5.57 9.92
C LYS A 14 10.02 4.46 9.50
N LYS A 15 10.18 3.41 10.32
CA LYS A 15 10.96 2.21 9.98
C LYS A 15 10.38 1.54 8.73
N ALA A 16 9.06 1.33 8.70
CA ALA A 16 8.37 0.71 7.57
C ALA A 16 8.47 1.55 6.29
N ASP A 17 8.30 2.88 6.37
CA ASP A 17 8.50 3.79 5.24
C ASP A 17 9.92 3.69 4.66
N ILE A 18 10.94 3.67 5.52
CA ILE A 18 12.33 3.55 5.08
C ILE A 18 12.55 2.18 4.41
N ASN A 19 12.00 1.10 4.97
CA ASN A 19 12.10 -0.24 4.38
C ASN A 19 11.40 -0.31 3.02
N ALA A 20 10.20 0.25 2.90
CA ALA A 20 9.45 0.28 1.65
C ALA A 20 10.18 1.12 0.59
N ARG A 21 10.73 2.29 0.95
CA ARG A 21 11.59 3.08 0.03
C ARG A 21 12.83 2.32 -0.43
N LEU A 22 13.46 1.56 0.46
CA LEU A 22 14.61 0.72 0.10
C LEU A 22 14.24 -0.37 -0.91
N SER A 23 13.01 -0.92 -0.89
CA SER A 23 12.54 -1.94 -1.85
C SER A 23 12.15 -1.36 -3.21
N LEU A 24 11.93 -0.05 -3.31
CA LEU A 24 11.68 0.64 -4.57
C LEU A 24 12.96 0.87 -5.39
N LEU A 25 14.13 0.94 -4.75
CA LEU A 25 15.39 1.22 -5.45
C LEU A 25 15.70 0.15 -6.51
N ALA A 26 15.85 0.58 -7.76
CA ALA A 26 16.20 -0.29 -8.89
C ALA A 26 17.50 -1.07 -8.70
N TYR A 27 18.45 -0.47 -7.99
CA TYR A 27 19.78 -1.02 -7.81
C TYR A 27 20.24 -0.82 -6.37
N ASP A 28 20.73 -1.91 -5.78
CA ASP A 28 21.33 -1.92 -4.45
C ASP A 28 22.82 -2.25 -4.55
N GLY A 29 23.66 -1.40 -3.98
CA GLY A 29 25.12 -1.56 -3.97
C GLY A 29 25.87 -0.31 -4.42
N THR A 30 27.20 -0.36 -4.29
CA THR A 30 28.09 0.71 -4.77
C THR A 30 28.38 0.50 -6.26
N PRO A 31 28.29 1.53 -7.11
CA PRO A 31 28.57 1.39 -8.53
C PRO A 31 30.04 1.08 -8.77
N GLU A 32 30.31 0.19 -9.72
CA GLU A 32 31.66 -0.24 -10.11
C GLU A 32 31.75 -0.29 -11.63
N ILE A 33 32.78 0.33 -12.20
CA ILE A 33 33.07 0.28 -13.63
C ILE A 33 34.13 -0.79 -13.86
N LYS A 34 33.88 -1.73 -14.78
CA LYS A 34 34.86 -2.74 -15.22
C LYS A 34 35.12 -2.60 -16.71
N ASN A 35 36.40 -2.63 -17.08
CA ASN A 35 36.84 -2.65 -18.47
C ASN A 35 37.05 -4.10 -18.90
N ARG A 36 36.50 -4.51 -20.05
CA ARG A 36 36.74 -5.81 -20.67
C ARG A 36 36.95 -5.61 -22.17
N GLY A 37 38.19 -5.84 -22.63
CA GLY A 37 38.60 -5.42 -23.97
C GLY A 37 38.42 -3.91 -24.14
N ASP A 38 37.78 -3.51 -25.23
CA ASP A 38 37.47 -2.10 -25.54
C ASP A 38 36.16 -1.61 -24.89
N GLY A 39 35.42 -2.49 -24.20
CA GLY A 39 34.13 -2.17 -23.59
C GLY A 39 34.23 -1.75 -22.13
N LYS A 40 33.41 -0.76 -21.74
CA LYS A 40 33.13 -0.37 -20.35
C LYS A 40 31.78 -0.93 -19.91
N TYR A 41 31.75 -1.52 -18.72
CA TYR A 41 30.58 -2.19 -18.17
C TYR A 41 30.33 -1.76 -16.73
N LEU A 42 29.06 -1.63 -16.37
CA LEU A 42 28.60 -1.23 -15.05
C LEU A 42 28.17 -2.43 -14.21
N TYR A 43 28.61 -2.42 -12.97
CA TYR A 43 28.30 -3.42 -11.95
C TYR A 43 27.84 -2.73 -10.66
N THR A 44 27.06 -3.43 -9.85
CA THR A 44 26.76 -3.03 -8.47
C THR A 44 27.45 -3.98 -7.51
N ARG A 45 28.19 -3.40 -6.56
CA ARG A 45 28.96 -4.15 -5.57
C ARG A 45 28.30 -4.07 -4.20
N LYS A 46 27.95 -5.21 -3.63
CA LYS A 46 27.40 -5.30 -2.26
C LYS A 46 27.85 -6.55 -1.54
N ARG A 47 27.73 -6.55 -0.22
CA ARG A 47 27.95 -7.76 0.59
C ARG A 47 26.64 -8.53 0.71
N VAL A 48 26.66 -9.80 0.32
CA VAL A 48 25.55 -10.74 0.53
C VAL A 48 26.11 -11.89 1.36
N SER A 49 25.52 -12.14 2.53
CA SER A 49 25.98 -13.18 3.46
C SER A 49 27.49 -13.10 3.77
N GLY A 50 28.01 -11.89 4.00
CA GLY A 50 29.41 -11.63 4.31
C GLY A 50 30.37 -11.63 3.11
N LYS A 51 29.97 -12.18 1.95
CA LYS A 51 30.80 -12.21 0.73
C LYS A 51 30.55 -10.98 -0.12
N LEU A 52 31.63 -10.42 -0.66
CA LEU A 52 31.54 -9.33 -1.61
C LEU A 52 31.10 -9.87 -2.97
N THR A 53 29.97 -9.38 -3.46
CA THR A 53 29.37 -9.77 -4.73
C THR A 53 29.33 -8.55 -5.65
N SER A 54 29.70 -8.74 -6.91
CA SER A 54 29.52 -7.74 -7.99
C SER A 54 28.51 -8.29 -8.99
N THR A 55 27.37 -7.63 -9.13
CA THR A 55 26.30 -8.02 -10.07
C THR A 55 26.40 -7.15 -11.32
N TYR A 56 26.35 -7.78 -12.50
CA TYR A 56 26.34 -7.05 -13.77
C TYR A 56 25.03 -6.25 -13.91
N VAL A 57 25.14 -5.00 -14.35
CA VAL A 57 23.98 -4.13 -14.61
C VAL A 57 23.80 -3.89 -16.10
N GLY A 58 24.86 -3.51 -16.81
CA GLY A 58 24.74 -3.14 -18.22
C GLY A 58 26.03 -2.59 -18.82
N VAL A 59 25.97 -2.26 -20.11
CA VAL A 59 27.02 -1.49 -20.79
C VAL A 59 27.05 -0.08 -20.20
N TYR A 60 28.24 0.50 -20.08
CA TYR A 60 28.39 1.86 -19.56
C TYR A 60 27.65 2.88 -20.42
N SER A 61 26.83 3.70 -19.77
CA SER A 61 26.35 4.98 -20.25
C SER A 61 26.35 5.97 -19.10
N ASP A 62 26.46 7.27 -19.39
CA ASP A 62 26.45 8.31 -18.36
C ASP A 62 25.14 8.29 -17.56
N ASP A 63 24.00 8.08 -18.25
CA ASP A 63 22.68 7.99 -17.61
C ASP A 63 22.60 6.82 -16.62
N LEU A 64 23.05 5.63 -17.02
CA LEU A 64 23.02 4.45 -16.16
C LEU A 64 23.98 4.61 -14.99
N TYR A 65 25.17 5.18 -15.22
CA TYR A 65 26.12 5.43 -14.14
C TYR A 65 25.60 6.45 -13.13
N ASN A 66 24.99 7.54 -13.60
CA ASN A 66 24.37 8.55 -12.75
C ASN A 66 23.20 7.99 -11.94
N LEU A 67 22.36 7.14 -12.54
CA LEU A 67 21.30 6.42 -11.84
C LEU A 67 21.87 5.54 -10.72
N LEU A 68 22.90 4.76 -11.02
CA LEU A 68 23.57 3.92 -10.03
C LEU A 68 24.16 4.74 -8.87
N LEU A 69 24.78 5.89 -9.15
CA LEU A 69 25.30 6.79 -8.12
C LEU A 69 24.19 7.37 -7.23
N ARG A 70 23.07 7.79 -7.83
CA ARG A 70 21.90 8.30 -7.09
C ARG A 70 21.34 7.23 -6.16
N ASN A 71 21.04 6.04 -6.68
CA ASN A 71 20.52 4.92 -5.88
C ASN A 71 21.48 4.53 -4.75
N ALA A 72 22.79 4.51 -5.00
CA ALA A 72 23.79 4.18 -3.98
C ALA A 72 23.84 5.24 -2.86
N SER A 73 23.70 6.51 -3.22
CA SER A 73 23.65 7.63 -2.28
C SER A 73 22.39 7.59 -1.41
N GLU A 74 21.23 7.41 -2.06
CA GLU A 74 19.93 7.30 -1.41
C GLU A 74 19.86 6.08 -0.49
N SER A 75 20.25 4.90 -0.96
CA SER A 75 20.32 3.68 -0.15
C SER A 75 21.19 3.88 1.09
N ARG A 76 22.33 4.57 0.96
CA ARG A 76 23.22 4.87 2.09
C ARG A 76 22.54 5.77 3.13
N GLN A 77 21.85 6.80 2.67
CA GLN A 77 21.12 7.74 3.53
C GLN A 77 19.96 7.04 4.24
N LEU A 78 19.11 6.32 3.52
CA LEU A 78 18.00 5.53 4.07
C LEU A 78 18.49 4.51 5.10
N ARG A 79 19.55 3.75 4.79
CA ARG A 79 20.14 2.80 5.76
C ARG A 79 20.71 3.49 7.00
N LYS A 80 21.21 4.73 6.87
CA LYS A 80 21.69 5.52 8.03
C LYS A 80 20.52 5.95 8.92
N GLU A 81 19.43 6.41 8.31
CA GLU A 81 18.20 6.77 9.01
C GLU A 81 17.58 5.55 9.69
N LEU A 82 17.52 4.41 9.01
CA LEU A 82 17.03 3.14 9.58
C LEU A 82 17.81 2.76 10.84
N ARG A 83 19.14 2.85 10.82
CA ARG A 83 19.98 2.61 12.01
C ARG A 83 19.72 3.61 13.14
N ALA A 84 19.32 4.85 12.83
CA ALA A 84 18.95 5.82 13.84
C ALA A 84 17.59 5.47 14.48
N VAL A 85 16.59 5.14 13.65
CA VAL A 85 15.25 4.72 14.10
C VAL A 85 15.32 3.46 14.95
N VAL A 86 16.04 2.42 14.50
CA VAL A 86 16.23 1.18 15.25
C VAL A 86 16.88 1.42 16.62
N ARG A 87 17.85 2.35 16.70
CA ARG A 87 18.44 2.74 18.00
C ARG A 87 17.44 3.47 18.90
N GLN A 88 16.60 4.33 18.34
CA GLN A 88 15.54 5.02 19.08
C GLN A 88 14.49 4.04 19.61
N LEU A 89 14.07 3.08 18.79
CA LEU A 89 13.18 1.99 19.18
C LEU A 89 13.77 1.14 20.32
N ALA A 90 15.04 0.74 20.20
CA ALA A 90 15.74 -0.01 21.25
C ALA A 90 15.82 0.79 22.57
N ASN A 91 16.11 2.09 22.50
CA ASN A 91 16.13 2.98 23.68
C ASN A 91 14.73 3.18 24.29
N ALA A 92 13.68 3.11 23.48
CA ALA A 92 12.30 3.14 23.95
C ALA A 92 11.86 1.81 24.60
N GLY A 93 12.68 0.75 24.51
CA GLY A 93 12.38 -0.58 25.03
C GLY A 93 11.55 -1.45 24.09
N TYR A 94 11.49 -1.10 22.80
CA TYR A 94 10.81 -1.90 21.80
C TYR A 94 11.57 -3.21 21.53
N SER A 95 10.86 -4.32 21.55
CA SER A 95 11.30 -5.62 21.07
C SER A 95 10.33 -6.09 19.98
N ASN A 96 10.83 -6.73 18.93
CA ASN A 96 9.97 -7.30 17.89
C ASN A 96 8.95 -8.24 18.54
N SER A 97 7.67 -7.99 18.30
CA SER A 97 6.57 -8.87 18.70
C SER A 97 6.55 -10.10 17.79
N GLU A 98 6.38 -11.28 18.37
CA GLU A 98 6.16 -12.50 17.60
C GLU A 98 4.79 -12.45 16.92
N LEU A 99 4.79 -12.57 15.59
CA LEU A 99 3.58 -12.72 14.79
C LEU A 99 3.01 -14.14 14.97
N SER A 100 1.69 -14.28 14.95
CA SER A 100 1.05 -15.60 14.90
C SER A 100 1.38 -16.31 13.58
N ALA A 101 1.36 -17.65 13.59
CA ALA A 101 1.62 -18.45 12.38
C ALA A 101 0.65 -18.09 11.23
N ASP A 102 -0.62 -17.85 11.55
CA ASP A 102 -1.63 -17.43 10.58
C ASP A 102 -1.27 -16.09 9.93
N LEU A 103 -0.76 -15.14 10.72
CA LEU A 103 -0.37 -13.83 10.23
C LEU A 103 0.88 -13.89 9.35
N VAL A 104 1.88 -14.67 9.76
CA VAL A 104 3.08 -14.94 8.96
C VAL A 104 2.70 -15.58 7.61
N ASN A 105 1.83 -16.58 7.63
CA ASN A 105 1.34 -17.25 6.43
C ASN A 105 0.58 -16.28 5.52
N ASN A 106 -0.26 -15.41 6.09
CA ASN A 106 -1.04 -14.46 5.29
C ASN A 106 -0.16 -13.34 4.70
N ILE A 107 0.86 -12.86 5.43
CA ILE A 107 1.85 -11.93 4.87
C ILE A 107 2.63 -12.60 3.73
N ALA A 108 3.03 -13.87 3.89
CA ALA A 108 3.70 -14.62 2.83
C ALA A 108 2.80 -14.80 1.60
N PHE A 109 1.52 -15.14 1.81
CA PHE A 109 0.51 -15.21 0.75
C PHE A 109 0.34 -13.87 0.03
N ALA A 110 0.27 -12.77 0.78
CA ALA A 110 0.18 -11.43 0.21
C ALA A 110 1.41 -11.06 -0.62
N ARG A 111 2.61 -11.35 -0.13
CA ARG A 111 3.87 -11.12 -0.86
C ARG A 111 3.96 -11.94 -2.14
N ALA A 112 3.53 -13.20 -2.10
CA ALA A 112 3.51 -14.07 -3.28
C ALA A 112 2.56 -13.56 -4.38
N ASN A 113 1.48 -12.87 -4.01
CA ASN A 113 0.48 -12.33 -4.93
C ASN A 113 0.63 -10.83 -5.22
N LEU A 114 1.66 -10.18 -4.69
CA LEU A 114 1.82 -8.72 -4.70
C LEU A 114 1.72 -8.11 -6.10
N LYS A 115 2.43 -8.69 -7.09
CA LYS A 115 2.45 -8.17 -8.47
C LYS A 115 1.08 -8.26 -9.13
N ALA A 116 0.40 -9.39 -8.97
CA ALA A 116 -0.95 -9.60 -9.49
C ALA A 116 -1.95 -8.62 -8.87
N ASN A 117 -1.86 -8.40 -7.56
CA ASN A 117 -2.73 -7.47 -6.85
C ASN A 117 -2.51 -6.01 -7.29
N ILE A 118 -1.25 -5.59 -7.47
CA ILE A 118 -0.93 -4.25 -7.98
C ILE A 118 -1.46 -4.06 -9.40
N TYR A 119 -1.34 -5.09 -10.25
CA TYR A 119 -1.91 -5.06 -11.60
C TYR A 119 -3.44 -4.91 -11.59
N ASP A 120 -4.14 -5.77 -10.86
CA ASP A 120 -5.60 -5.72 -10.71
C ASP A 120 -6.06 -4.32 -10.21
N GLN A 121 -5.32 -3.75 -9.26
CA GLN A 121 -5.60 -2.42 -8.72
C GLN A 121 -5.26 -1.27 -9.70
N ALA A 122 -4.22 -1.42 -10.53
CA ALA A 122 -3.90 -0.47 -11.59
C ALA A 122 -5.02 -0.43 -12.65
N VAL A 123 -5.53 -1.59 -13.05
CA VAL A 123 -6.68 -1.70 -13.98
C VAL A 123 -7.95 -1.08 -13.38
N LEU A 124 -8.21 -1.30 -12.08
CA LEU A 124 -9.31 -0.64 -11.37
C LEU A 124 -9.23 0.89 -11.47
N GLU A 125 -8.02 1.44 -11.37
CA GLU A 125 -7.77 2.88 -11.50
C GLU A 125 -7.90 3.39 -12.95
N GLY A 126 -7.93 2.50 -13.93
CA GLY A 126 -7.98 2.83 -15.35
C GLY A 126 -6.59 3.08 -15.95
N VAL A 127 -5.54 2.54 -15.32
CA VAL A 127 -4.20 2.51 -15.89
C VAL A 127 -4.17 1.50 -17.03
N ALA A 128 -3.85 1.97 -18.25
CA ALA A 128 -3.78 1.14 -19.44
C ALA A 128 -2.43 0.42 -19.53
N THR A 129 -2.23 -0.60 -18.69
CA THR A 129 -1.04 -1.47 -18.69
C THR A 129 -1.44 -2.93 -18.80
N THR A 130 -0.57 -3.76 -19.38
CA THR A 130 -0.66 -5.22 -19.32
C THR A 130 0.07 -5.75 -18.08
N PHE A 131 -0.25 -6.97 -17.64
CA PHE A 131 0.42 -7.60 -16.49
C PHE A 131 1.95 -7.63 -16.65
N PRO A 132 2.53 -8.07 -17.79
CA PRO A 132 3.99 -8.02 -18.00
C PRO A 132 4.58 -6.61 -17.89
N GLN A 133 3.88 -5.58 -18.37
CA GLN A 133 4.35 -4.20 -18.23
C GLN A 133 4.34 -3.75 -16.77
N THR A 134 3.30 -4.11 -16.01
CA THR A 134 3.24 -3.83 -14.57
C THR A 134 4.35 -4.56 -13.80
N GLU A 135 4.61 -5.82 -14.11
CA GLU A 135 5.74 -6.56 -13.51
C GLU A 135 7.08 -5.89 -13.81
N GLU A 136 7.30 -5.50 -15.07
CA GLU A 136 8.53 -4.82 -15.49
C GLU A 136 8.68 -3.49 -14.74
N ILE A 137 7.61 -2.71 -14.54
CA ILE A 137 7.64 -1.48 -13.74
C ILE A 137 7.99 -1.78 -12.27
N ILE A 138 7.36 -2.80 -11.67
CA ILE A 138 7.61 -3.20 -10.28
C ILE A 138 9.06 -3.64 -10.09
N ASP A 139 9.62 -4.34 -11.07
CA ASP A 139 10.99 -4.84 -11.05
C ASP A 139 12.03 -3.81 -11.52
N ASN A 140 11.60 -2.55 -11.75
CA ASN A 140 12.44 -1.45 -12.24
C ASN A 140 13.10 -1.71 -13.61
N GLY A 141 12.41 -2.48 -14.43
CA GLY A 141 12.77 -2.77 -15.80
C GLY A 141 12.36 -1.68 -16.80
N LYS A 142 12.50 -1.97 -18.09
CA LYS A 142 12.20 -1.02 -19.17
C LYS A 142 10.81 -1.26 -19.75
N VAL A 143 9.93 -0.28 -19.59
CA VAL A 143 8.58 -0.32 -20.14
C VAL A 143 8.42 0.66 -21.31
N PHE A 144 7.65 0.27 -22.33
CA PHE A 144 7.31 1.10 -23.48
C PHE A 144 5.80 1.28 -23.57
N GLY A 145 5.35 2.45 -24.03
CA GLY A 145 3.93 2.75 -24.27
C GLY A 145 3.10 3.06 -23.03
N VAL A 146 3.74 3.20 -21.86
CA VAL A 146 3.09 3.56 -20.58
C VAL A 146 3.49 4.98 -20.21
N SER A 147 2.52 5.80 -19.80
CA SER A 147 2.78 7.19 -19.42
C SER A 147 3.61 7.26 -18.13
N ALA A 148 4.44 8.30 -17.97
CA ALA A 148 5.21 8.50 -16.74
C ALA A 148 4.30 8.62 -15.51
N SER A 149 3.11 9.23 -15.66
CA SER A 149 2.10 9.29 -14.61
C SER A 149 1.60 7.90 -14.21
N ASP A 150 1.36 7.01 -15.17
CA ASP A 150 0.86 5.67 -14.86
C ASP A 150 1.94 4.76 -14.27
N VAL A 151 3.19 4.92 -14.71
CA VAL A 151 4.36 4.33 -14.05
C VAL A 151 4.42 4.77 -12.58
N GLN A 152 4.28 6.06 -12.31
CA GLN A 152 4.30 6.59 -10.94
C GLN A 152 3.14 6.04 -10.10
N LYS A 153 1.93 5.91 -10.64
CA LYS A 153 0.80 5.28 -9.94
C LYS A 153 1.12 3.84 -9.53
N ILE A 154 1.69 3.03 -10.43
CA ILE A 154 2.08 1.64 -10.15
C ILE A 154 3.16 1.58 -9.07
N LEU A 155 4.18 2.45 -9.14
CA LEU A 155 5.23 2.51 -8.13
C LEU A 155 4.69 2.96 -6.76
N ASN A 156 3.74 3.89 -6.72
CA ASN A 156 3.07 4.29 -5.49
C ASN A 156 2.24 3.16 -4.88
N LEU A 157 1.55 2.36 -5.71
CA LEU A 157 0.87 1.16 -5.25
C LEU A 157 1.86 0.17 -4.64
N LYS A 158 2.98 -0.10 -5.32
CA LYS A 158 4.07 -0.93 -4.77
C LYS A 158 4.55 -0.41 -3.43
N HIS A 159 4.80 0.90 -3.32
CA HIS A 159 5.23 1.55 -2.08
C HIS A 159 4.23 1.31 -0.94
N ALA A 160 2.95 1.58 -1.18
CA ALA A 160 1.90 1.43 -0.17
C ALA A 160 1.67 -0.04 0.22
N TRP A 161 1.77 -0.98 -0.72
CA TRP A 161 1.70 -2.40 -0.41
C TRP A 161 2.88 -2.90 0.43
N GLU A 162 4.12 -2.51 0.08
CA GLU A 162 5.30 -2.87 0.87
C GLU A 162 5.22 -2.30 2.30
N PHE A 163 4.65 -1.09 2.44
CA PHE A 163 4.40 -0.47 3.74
C PHE A 163 3.41 -1.29 4.59
N ILE A 164 2.24 -1.67 4.06
CA ILE A 164 1.25 -2.43 4.84
C ILE A 164 1.64 -3.89 5.10
N LEU A 165 2.69 -4.40 4.44
CA LEU A 165 3.25 -5.74 4.62
C LEU A 165 4.47 -5.76 5.56
N ASP A 166 4.84 -4.63 6.15
CA ASP A 166 5.81 -4.57 7.24
C ASP A 166 5.18 -5.13 8.53
N GLU A 167 5.90 -5.99 9.24
CA GLU A 167 5.40 -6.72 10.41
C GLU A 167 4.86 -5.79 11.51
N ASP A 168 5.54 -4.66 11.74
CA ASP A 168 5.15 -3.70 12.77
C ASP A 168 3.89 -2.92 12.34
N VAL A 169 3.75 -2.66 11.04
CA VAL A 169 2.59 -1.96 10.46
C VAL A 169 1.38 -2.88 10.47
N VAL A 170 1.53 -4.15 10.14
CA VAL A 170 0.44 -5.14 10.19
C VAL A 170 -0.16 -5.23 11.59
N LEU A 171 0.66 -5.11 12.65
CA LEU A 171 0.21 -5.14 14.03
C LEU A 171 -0.38 -3.81 14.55
N SER A 172 -0.25 -2.73 13.76
CA SER A 172 -0.82 -1.44 14.11
C SER A 172 -2.33 -1.38 13.81
N ARG A 173 -3.02 -0.41 14.41
CA ARG A 173 -4.48 -0.28 14.26
C ARG A 173 -4.85 0.18 12.86
N SER A 174 -5.89 -0.42 12.29
CA SER A 174 -6.51 0.06 11.05
C SER A 174 -7.44 1.25 11.36
N ASP A 175 -6.86 2.43 11.53
CA ASP A 175 -7.60 3.66 11.85
C ASP A 175 -7.48 4.74 10.74
N TYR A 176 -8.05 5.91 10.99
CA TYR A 176 -7.96 7.04 10.07
C TYR A 176 -6.51 7.46 9.77
N TYR A 177 -5.59 7.39 10.74
CA TYR A 177 -4.21 7.80 10.53
C TYR A 177 -3.47 6.81 9.62
N MET A 178 -3.78 5.51 9.75
CA MET A 178 -3.34 4.50 8.80
C MET A 178 -3.85 4.79 7.39
N LEU A 179 -5.15 5.03 7.23
CA LEU A 179 -5.76 5.38 5.95
C LEU A 179 -5.14 6.65 5.33
N SER A 180 -4.97 7.70 6.12
CA SER A 180 -4.35 8.98 5.69
C SER A 180 -2.90 8.78 5.25
N HIS A 181 -2.12 7.95 5.95
CA HIS A 181 -0.76 7.63 5.55
C HIS A 181 -0.72 6.83 4.24
N ILE A 182 -1.57 5.81 4.09
CA ILE A 182 -1.72 5.07 2.84
C ILE A 182 -2.11 6.04 1.70
N ALA A 183 -3.04 6.96 1.93
CA ALA A 183 -3.44 7.97 0.96
C ALA A 183 -2.27 8.88 0.53
N LYS A 184 -1.42 9.28 1.47
CA LYS A 184 -0.18 10.00 1.19
C LYS A 184 0.76 9.21 0.26
N LEU A 185 0.93 7.91 0.51
CA LEU A 185 1.79 7.05 -0.31
C LEU A 185 1.24 6.86 -1.73
N VAL A 186 -0.06 6.57 -1.88
CA VAL A 186 -0.66 6.34 -3.21
C VAL A 186 -0.68 7.61 -4.08
N ASN A 187 -0.61 8.79 -3.46
CA ASN A 187 -0.64 10.10 -4.09
C ASN A 187 0.74 10.80 -4.15
N GLU A 188 1.82 10.13 -3.72
CA GLU A 188 3.18 10.67 -3.75
C GLU A 188 3.57 11.07 -5.20
N GLY A 189 4.16 12.26 -5.37
CA GLY A 189 4.51 12.80 -6.68
C GLY A 189 3.36 13.44 -7.48
N PHE A 190 2.11 13.29 -7.06
CA PHE A 190 0.95 13.97 -7.64
C PHE A 190 0.46 15.14 -6.79
N PHE A 191 0.53 14.99 -5.47
CA PHE A 191 0.06 15.99 -4.50
C PHE A 191 1.11 16.20 -3.41
N LEU A 192 1.21 17.43 -2.89
CA LEU A 192 2.12 17.77 -1.80
C LEU A 192 1.72 17.07 -0.49
N ASP A 193 0.42 17.02 -0.22
CA ASP A 193 -0.16 16.34 0.94
C ASP A 193 -1.39 15.50 0.53
N GLY A 194 -1.12 14.39 -0.16
CA GLY A 194 -2.15 13.49 -0.66
C GLY A 194 -2.88 12.67 0.40
N GLY A 195 -2.45 12.78 1.67
CA GLY A 195 -3.09 12.13 2.83
C GLY A 195 -3.98 13.07 3.65
N HIS A 196 -4.04 14.36 3.28
CA HIS A 196 -4.88 15.32 3.98
C HIS A 196 -6.34 15.22 3.57
N ILE A 197 -7.24 15.36 4.53
CA ILE A 197 -8.68 15.43 4.27
C ILE A 197 -9.00 16.60 3.34
N ARG A 198 -9.87 16.38 2.35
CA ARG A 198 -10.18 17.45 1.39
C ARG A 198 -11.00 18.56 2.02
N GLY A 199 -10.66 19.81 1.70
CA GLY A 199 -11.44 21.00 2.06
C GLY A 199 -12.33 21.55 0.95
N VAL A 200 -12.36 20.89 -0.22
CA VAL A 200 -13.07 21.35 -1.42
C VAL A 200 -14.06 20.30 -1.93
N PRO A 201 -15.16 20.70 -2.60
CA PRO A 201 -16.07 19.76 -3.26
C PRO A 201 -15.37 18.96 -4.37
N VAL A 202 -15.83 17.72 -4.58
CA VAL A 202 -15.41 16.85 -5.69
C VAL A 202 -16.63 16.18 -6.30
N ALA A 203 -16.50 15.73 -7.55
CA ALA A 203 -17.52 14.94 -8.24
C ALA A 203 -16.96 13.54 -8.54
N ILE A 204 -17.84 12.54 -8.58
CA ILE A 204 -17.48 11.18 -8.96
C ILE A 204 -17.89 10.95 -10.42
N GLY A 205 -16.93 10.60 -11.27
CA GLY A 205 -17.21 10.30 -12.68
C GLY A 205 -18.21 9.14 -12.81
N GLY A 206 -19.27 9.34 -13.60
CA GLY A 206 -20.29 8.32 -13.83
C GLY A 206 -21.39 8.23 -12.77
N SER A 207 -21.41 9.14 -11.79
CA SER A 207 -22.41 9.20 -10.72
C SER A 207 -22.96 10.61 -10.57
N THR A 208 -24.25 10.73 -10.22
CA THR A 208 -24.90 11.98 -9.83
C THR A 208 -24.74 12.32 -8.35
N TYR A 209 -24.27 11.36 -7.56
CA TYR A 209 -23.93 11.55 -6.17
C TYR A 209 -22.81 12.58 -6.00
N ILE A 210 -23.08 13.61 -5.18
CA ILE A 210 -22.10 14.61 -4.77
C ILE A 210 -21.71 14.32 -3.32
N PRO A 211 -20.48 13.82 -3.07
CA PRO A 211 -20.04 13.51 -1.72
C PRO A 211 -19.93 14.81 -0.88
N PRO A 212 -20.51 14.85 0.33
CA PRO A 212 -20.38 16.01 1.21
C PRO A 212 -18.92 16.26 1.56
N ILE A 213 -18.53 17.50 1.88
CA ILE A 213 -17.17 17.77 2.38
C ILE A 213 -16.98 16.98 3.68
N PRO A 214 -15.98 16.08 3.73
CA PRO A 214 -15.81 15.18 4.86
C PRO A 214 -15.35 15.96 6.09
N ASN A 215 -15.91 15.62 7.24
CA ASN A 215 -15.42 16.10 8.54
C ASN A 215 -14.49 15.06 9.15
N GLU A 216 -13.30 15.48 9.59
CA GLU A 216 -12.28 14.55 10.10
C GLU A 216 -12.74 13.78 11.35
N ILE A 217 -13.52 14.41 12.24
CA ILE A 217 -14.02 13.76 13.46
C ILE A 217 -15.01 12.67 13.08
N ASP A 218 -15.99 12.99 12.22
CA ASP A 218 -17.01 12.03 11.77
C ASP A 218 -16.36 10.85 11.04
N VAL A 219 -15.34 11.11 10.21
CA VAL A 219 -14.60 10.06 9.50
C VAL A 219 -13.86 9.16 10.49
N LYS A 220 -13.17 9.74 11.49
CA LYS A 220 -12.48 8.97 12.55
C LYS A 220 -13.45 8.10 13.32
N GLU A 221 -14.59 8.65 13.73
CA GLU A 221 -15.62 7.91 14.45
C GLU A 221 -16.22 6.80 13.60
N LYS A 222 -16.53 7.07 12.33
CA LYS A 222 -17.13 6.08 11.44
C LYS A 222 -16.18 4.91 11.16
N ILE A 223 -14.90 5.17 10.89
CA ILE A 223 -13.89 4.11 10.72
C ILE A 223 -13.76 3.29 12.00
N ARG A 224 -13.67 3.97 13.16
CA ARG A 224 -13.60 3.29 14.46
C ARG A 224 -14.81 2.39 14.67
N ASN A 225 -16.01 2.89 14.42
CA ASN A 225 -17.25 2.12 14.58
C ASN A 225 -17.27 0.88 13.66
N ILE A 226 -16.84 1.01 12.40
CA ILE A 226 -16.77 -0.14 11.48
C ILE A 226 -15.81 -1.22 12.01
N VAL A 227 -14.64 -0.80 12.52
CA VAL A 227 -13.63 -1.72 13.09
C VAL A 227 -14.08 -2.31 14.43
N GLU A 228 -14.71 -1.53 15.29
CA GLU A 228 -15.12 -1.93 16.65
C GLU A 228 -16.46 -2.68 16.69
N CYS A 229 -17.27 -2.63 15.62
CA CYS A 229 -18.42 -3.54 15.41
C CYS A 229 -18.03 -5.03 15.43
N GLU A 230 -16.73 -5.35 15.51
CA GLU A 230 -16.21 -6.68 15.85
C GLU A 230 -16.56 -7.14 17.29
N LYS A 231 -16.87 -6.21 18.21
CA LYS A 231 -16.90 -6.48 19.66
C LYS A 231 -18.27 -6.41 20.34
N ASP A 232 -19.24 -5.68 19.77
CA ASP A 232 -20.54 -5.45 20.42
C ASP A 232 -21.70 -6.00 19.57
N SER A 233 -22.06 -7.26 19.82
CA SER A 233 -23.33 -7.84 19.35
C SER A 233 -23.94 -8.81 20.37
N GLU A 234 -23.79 -8.51 21.66
CA GLU A 234 -24.41 -9.29 22.74
C GLU A 234 -25.74 -8.73 23.26
N ASN A 235 -26.29 -7.63 22.73
CA ASN A 235 -27.58 -7.13 23.22
C ASN A 235 -28.53 -6.64 22.13
N VAL A 236 -29.80 -6.97 22.38
CA VAL A 236 -31.06 -6.65 21.68
C VAL A 236 -31.49 -7.67 20.63
N GLU A 237 -32.66 -8.23 20.90
CA GLU A 237 -33.48 -9.19 20.15
C GLU A 237 -33.39 -9.03 18.63
N GLY A 238 -32.55 -9.85 18.00
CA GLY A 238 -32.49 -9.95 16.54
C GLY A 238 -31.09 -10.26 16.04
N ARG A 239 -30.73 -11.55 16.03
CA ARG A 239 -29.61 -12.21 15.31
C ARG A 239 -28.74 -11.34 14.36
N VAL A 240 -27.98 -10.37 14.85
CA VAL A 240 -26.83 -9.84 14.12
C VAL A 240 -25.61 -10.47 14.76
N GLY A 241 -25.12 -11.57 14.17
CA GLY A 241 -23.88 -12.19 14.62
C GLY A 241 -22.70 -11.24 14.47
N ARG A 242 -21.59 -11.52 15.17
CA ARG A 242 -20.31 -10.82 15.00
C ARG A 242 -19.94 -10.80 13.51
N LYS A 243 -19.67 -9.62 12.96
CA LYS A 243 -19.22 -9.47 11.55
C LYS A 243 -17.92 -10.23 11.35
N GLU A 244 -17.80 -10.91 10.21
CA GLU A 244 -16.53 -11.55 9.86
C GLU A 244 -15.52 -10.47 9.41
N PRO A 245 -14.20 -10.68 9.58
CA PRO A 245 -13.21 -9.69 9.18
C PRO A 245 -13.30 -9.27 7.70
N ILE A 246 -13.78 -10.17 6.83
CA ILE A 246 -14.03 -9.85 5.42
C ILE A 246 -15.16 -8.82 5.24
N ASP A 247 -16.25 -8.90 6.02
CA ASP A 247 -17.34 -7.89 5.95
C ASP A 247 -16.84 -6.53 6.39
N ILE A 248 -16.04 -6.50 7.45
CA ILE A 248 -15.45 -5.27 7.97
C ILE A 248 -14.51 -4.66 6.93
N ALA A 249 -13.63 -5.47 6.31
CA ALA A 249 -12.74 -5.01 5.24
C ALA A 249 -13.52 -4.45 4.04
N ILE A 250 -14.59 -5.13 3.61
CA ILE A 250 -15.46 -4.68 2.52
C ILE A 250 -16.15 -3.36 2.89
N GLU A 251 -16.72 -3.26 4.08
CA GLU A 251 -17.39 -2.04 4.56
C GLU A 251 -16.41 -0.86 4.63
N LEU A 252 -15.20 -1.06 5.18
CA LEU A 252 -14.15 -0.04 5.18
C LEU A 252 -13.81 0.40 3.75
N CYS A 253 -13.67 -0.56 2.82
CA CYS A 253 -13.32 -0.29 1.43
C CYS A 253 -14.38 0.61 0.75
N VAL A 254 -15.64 0.20 0.75
CA VAL A 254 -16.71 0.95 0.07
C VAL A 254 -17.05 2.25 0.78
N TYR A 255 -16.97 2.29 2.12
CA TYR A 255 -17.13 3.52 2.90
C TYR A 255 -16.11 4.59 2.52
N CYS A 256 -14.82 4.24 2.48
CA CYS A 256 -13.76 5.18 2.12
C CYS A 256 -13.91 5.66 0.66
N MET A 257 -14.31 4.76 -0.25
CA MET A 257 -14.60 5.11 -1.64
C MET A 257 -15.79 6.06 -1.79
N LYS A 258 -16.89 5.86 -1.05
CA LYS A 258 -18.09 6.72 -1.11
C LYS A 258 -17.87 8.07 -0.46
N SER A 259 -17.14 8.10 0.66
CA SER A 259 -16.90 9.32 1.43
C SER A 259 -15.99 10.32 0.70
N GLN A 260 -15.16 9.84 -0.25
CA GLN A 260 -14.18 10.64 -0.98
C GLN A 260 -13.37 11.53 -0.02
N ILE A 261 -12.68 10.90 0.94
CA ILE A 261 -12.01 11.60 2.05
C ILE A 261 -10.90 12.52 1.54
N PHE A 262 -10.20 12.09 0.49
CA PHE A 262 -9.05 12.79 -0.10
C PHE A 262 -9.40 13.45 -1.43
N LEU A 263 -8.53 14.34 -1.91
CA LEU A 263 -8.70 15.03 -3.20
C LEU A 263 -8.62 14.06 -4.39
N ASP A 264 -7.76 13.05 -4.31
CA ASP A 264 -7.63 11.97 -5.29
C ASP A 264 -7.15 10.68 -4.60
N GLY A 265 -7.16 9.56 -5.32
CA GLY A 265 -6.61 8.29 -4.85
C GLY A 265 -7.52 7.53 -3.88
N ASN A 266 -8.77 7.96 -3.69
CA ASN A 266 -9.72 7.34 -2.75
C ASN A 266 -9.88 5.84 -3.00
N LYS A 267 -10.04 5.39 -4.26
CA LYS A 267 -10.14 3.95 -4.58
C LYS A 267 -8.86 3.18 -4.25
N ARG A 268 -7.69 3.73 -4.63
CA ARG A 268 -6.38 3.13 -4.37
C ARG A 268 -6.14 2.98 -2.86
N ALA A 269 -6.34 4.05 -2.11
CA ALA A 269 -6.16 4.05 -0.65
C ALA A 269 -7.14 3.09 0.04
N SER A 270 -8.42 3.07 -0.38
CA SER A 270 -9.46 2.22 0.23
C SER A 270 -9.16 0.73 0.11
N VAL A 271 -8.71 0.26 -1.06
CA VAL A 271 -8.37 -1.15 -1.26
C VAL A 271 -7.16 -1.56 -0.41
N ILE A 272 -6.11 -0.74 -0.37
CA ILE A 272 -4.92 -1.03 0.45
C ILE A 272 -5.27 -0.99 1.95
N PHE A 273 -6.07 -0.01 2.39
CA PHE A 273 -6.51 0.09 3.77
C PHE A 273 -7.38 -1.10 4.22
N ALA A 274 -8.31 -1.54 3.37
CA ALA A 274 -9.09 -2.74 3.62
C ALA A 274 -8.21 -4.00 3.72
N ASN A 275 -7.16 -4.10 2.88
CA ASN A 275 -6.19 -5.19 2.97
C ASN A 275 -5.31 -5.09 4.22
N HIS A 276 -4.94 -3.91 4.68
CA HIS A 276 -4.25 -3.76 5.97
C HIS A 276 -5.06 -4.38 7.11
N TYR A 277 -6.37 -4.10 7.16
CA TYR A 277 -7.28 -4.74 8.11
C TYR A 277 -7.37 -6.26 7.89
N LEU A 278 -7.62 -6.73 6.67
CA LEU A 278 -7.81 -8.15 6.42
C LEU A 278 -6.53 -8.98 6.69
N ILE A 279 -5.37 -8.40 6.38
CA ILE A 279 -4.07 -9.00 6.62
C ILE A 279 -3.79 -9.08 8.11
N SER A 280 -4.03 -8.02 8.88
CA SER A 280 -3.82 -8.01 10.33
C SER A 280 -4.67 -9.04 11.08
N HIS A 281 -5.76 -9.52 10.45
CA HIS A 281 -6.62 -10.58 10.98
C HIS A 281 -6.31 -11.97 10.39
N GLY A 282 -5.31 -12.10 9.52
CA GLY A 282 -4.91 -13.37 8.90
C GLY A 282 -5.98 -13.95 7.96
N ARG A 283 -6.81 -13.12 7.32
CA ARG A 283 -7.98 -13.55 6.54
C ARG A 283 -7.85 -13.35 5.03
N GLY A 284 -6.66 -13.54 4.48
CA GLY A 284 -6.44 -13.43 3.04
C GLY A 284 -6.32 -11.98 2.57
N LEU A 285 -6.79 -11.74 1.35
CA LEU A 285 -6.70 -10.49 0.58
C LEU A 285 -8.03 -10.12 -0.07
N LEU A 286 -8.27 -8.82 -0.17
CA LEU A 286 -9.37 -8.25 -0.93
C LEU A 286 -8.82 -7.67 -2.24
N VAL A 287 -9.08 -8.34 -3.36
CA VAL A 287 -8.55 -8.00 -4.68
C VAL A 287 -9.71 -7.93 -5.65
N ILE A 288 -9.88 -6.83 -6.38
CA ILE A 288 -10.89 -6.72 -7.44
C ILE A 288 -10.25 -7.16 -8.76
N PRO A 289 -10.48 -8.39 -9.23
CA PRO A 289 -9.75 -8.92 -10.40
C PRO A 289 -10.08 -8.11 -11.66
N GLU A 290 -9.11 -7.98 -12.59
CA GLU A 290 -9.29 -7.25 -13.87
C GLU A 290 -10.64 -7.57 -14.56
N ASN A 291 -10.98 -8.85 -14.71
CA ASN A 291 -12.19 -9.30 -15.39
C ASN A 291 -13.50 -8.95 -14.65
N LYS A 292 -13.41 -8.52 -13.39
CA LYS A 292 -14.53 -8.11 -12.53
C LYS A 292 -14.61 -6.60 -12.33
N VAL A 293 -13.61 -5.83 -12.77
CA VAL A 293 -13.58 -4.37 -12.67
C VAL A 293 -14.82 -3.69 -13.28
N PRO A 294 -15.33 -4.07 -14.48
CA PRO A 294 -16.51 -3.43 -15.04
C PRO A 294 -17.75 -3.59 -14.16
N GLU A 295 -17.98 -4.81 -13.65
CA GLU A 295 -19.12 -5.13 -12.78
C GLU A 295 -18.99 -4.43 -11.43
N PHE A 296 -17.79 -4.45 -10.84
CA PHE A 296 -17.50 -3.72 -9.61
C PHE A 296 -17.77 -2.22 -9.75
N LYS A 297 -17.30 -1.58 -10.83
CA LYS A 297 -17.53 -0.15 -11.08
C LYS A 297 -19.01 0.19 -11.21
N ARG A 298 -19.80 -0.67 -11.88
CA ARG A 298 -21.26 -0.50 -11.97
C ARG A 298 -21.92 -0.55 -10.58
N LEU A 299 -21.64 -1.59 -9.81
CA LEU A 299 -22.18 -1.76 -8.45
C LEU A 299 -21.73 -0.64 -7.50
N LEU A 300 -20.51 -0.13 -7.67
CA LEU A 300 -19.99 0.96 -6.87
C LEU A 300 -20.72 2.28 -7.15
N VAL A 301 -21.04 2.55 -8.43
CA VAL A 301 -21.88 3.70 -8.80
C VAL A 301 -23.29 3.57 -8.22
N GLU A 302 -23.92 2.40 -8.34
CA GLU A 302 -25.24 2.14 -7.74
C GLU A 302 -25.22 2.38 -6.22
N TYR A 303 -24.17 1.91 -5.54
CA TYR A 303 -23.95 2.17 -4.12
C TYR A 303 -23.81 3.67 -3.80
N TYR A 304 -23.17 4.46 -4.68
CA TYR A 304 -23.12 5.91 -4.52
C TYR A 304 -24.50 6.55 -4.63
N GLU A 305 -25.34 6.10 -5.57
CA GLU A 305 -26.71 6.59 -5.78
C GLU A 305 -27.71 6.14 -4.69
N GLY A 306 -27.30 5.30 -3.74
CA GLY A 306 -28.10 4.91 -2.59
C GLY A 306 -28.54 3.45 -2.56
N GLU A 307 -28.03 2.62 -3.46
CA GLU A 307 -28.21 1.16 -3.38
C GLU A 307 -27.66 0.60 -2.06
N ASP A 308 -28.26 -0.50 -1.59
CA ASP A 308 -27.87 -1.11 -0.33
C ASP A 308 -26.43 -1.65 -0.36
N LEU A 309 -25.68 -1.43 0.72
CA LEU A 309 -24.30 -1.89 0.86
C LEU A 309 -24.17 -3.41 0.67
N GLN A 310 -25.19 -4.19 1.05
CA GLN A 310 -25.18 -5.65 0.92
C GLN A 310 -25.08 -6.12 -0.53
N VAL A 311 -25.53 -5.33 -1.51
CA VAL A 311 -25.48 -5.70 -2.93
C VAL A 311 -24.03 -5.75 -3.40
N ILE A 312 -23.28 -4.66 -3.24
CA ILE A 312 -21.86 -4.63 -3.57
C ILE A 312 -21.03 -5.53 -2.64
N ALA A 313 -21.40 -5.62 -1.36
CA ALA A 313 -20.68 -6.45 -0.40
C ALA A 313 -20.76 -7.94 -0.74
N SER A 314 -21.94 -8.45 -1.15
CA SER A 314 -22.10 -9.84 -1.59
C SER A 314 -21.21 -10.15 -2.80
N PHE A 315 -21.19 -9.24 -3.78
CA PHE A 315 -20.31 -9.36 -4.94
C PHE A 315 -18.82 -9.39 -4.55
N MET A 316 -18.39 -8.48 -3.68
CA MET A 316 -16.99 -8.43 -3.23
C MET A 316 -16.60 -9.67 -2.43
N ARG A 317 -17.50 -10.19 -1.58
CA ARG A 317 -17.27 -11.40 -0.81
C ARG A 317 -17.14 -12.64 -1.70
N GLU A 318 -17.95 -12.75 -2.76
CA GLU A 318 -17.94 -13.89 -3.68
C GLU A 318 -16.76 -13.85 -4.66
N TYR A 319 -16.44 -12.67 -5.22
CA TYR A 319 -15.51 -12.57 -6.36
C TYR A 319 -14.19 -11.86 -6.03
N CYS A 320 -14.09 -11.14 -4.91
CA CYS A 320 -12.93 -10.31 -4.59
C CYS A 320 -12.15 -10.81 -3.36
N TRP A 321 -12.64 -11.80 -2.63
CA TRP A 321 -11.96 -12.34 -1.46
C TRP A 321 -11.09 -13.56 -1.84
N ARG A 322 -9.77 -13.43 -1.65
CA ARG A 322 -8.80 -14.53 -1.84
C ARG A 322 -8.25 -14.94 -0.48
N HIS A 323 -8.50 -16.16 -0.02
CA HIS A 323 -8.11 -16.64 1.30
C HIS A 323 -7.63 -18.09 1.29
#